data_AF-A0A4V3UN40-F1
#
_entry.id   AF-A0A4V3UN40-F1
#
_cell.length_a   1.000
_cell.length_b   1.000
_cell.length_c   1.000
_cell.angle_alpha   90.00
_cell.angle_beta   90.00
_cell.angle_gamma   90.00
#
_symmetry.space_group_name_H-M   'P 1'
#
loop_
_entity.id
_entity.type
_entity.pdbx_description
1 polymer ?
#
loop_
_entity_poly.entity_id
_entity_poly.type
_entity_poly.pdbx_seq_one_letter_code
_entity_poly.pdbx_strand_id
1 'polypeptide(L)'
;MVELVKVVFFINSKIKDCDDPKVFRVGWVKGDTTQTINNLKEHKIDIGITYHQVAEQNAIGGGFAKGCNYERDDKEDHKKCYQKPCFDSCTNPVERPCSTFTDHFYLVGPKENPAKIDPSKDDITTTFRKIYEAGERGEVRFLTRFDKSATNIKDSEMWIGIGQVYSDWYHQYIAFPVEALTEAIKQGEYTITDRGTFLTLMSSSKDLTDNTTIYRKGENCGDPLLNPADIIVSGQPLDSHKPYMDDFVRWVHDSDGQAVIRNYIKPPQKYCFYNGFDLDLKGNCTWDLDAPDIVVGDGL
;
A
#
# COMPACT_ATOMS: atom_id res chain seq x y z
N MET A 1 3.56 8.32 0.08
CA MET A 1 3.89 7.16 0.93
C MET A 1 4.00 7.61 2.38
N VAL A 2 2.87 7.44 3.09
CA VAL A 2 2.71 7.29 4.54
C VAL A 2 3.52 8.24 5.45
N GLU A 3 3.07 9.50 5.60
CA GLU A 3 3.30 10.32 6.82
C GLU A 3 2.44 9.83 8.02
N LEU A 4 2.16 8.53 8.07
CA LEU A 4 0.78 8.08 8.25
C LEU A 4 0.67 6.85 9.14
N VAL A 5 1.52 6.81 10.14
CA VAL A 5 1.02 6.66 11.49
C VAL A 5 1.58 7.89 12.16
N LYS A 6 0.76 8.93 12.39
CA LYS A 6 1.28 10.17 13.01
C LYS A 6 1.96 9.72 14.29
N VAL A 7 3.30 9.75 14.30
CA VAL A 7 4.07 9.24 15.43
C VAL A 7 3.72 10.03 16.70
N VAL A 8 3.18 11.23 16.51
CA VAL A 8 2.50 12.03 17.53
C VAL A 8 1.42 11.25 18.30
N PHE A 9 0.58 10.42 17.66
CA PHE A 9 -0.41 9.61 18.39
C PHE A 9 0.24 8.53 19.25
N PHE A 10 1.31 7.89 18.77
CA PHE A 10 2.09 6.96 19.58
C PHE A 10 2.79 7.68 20.75
N ILE A 11 3.40 8.83 20.50
CA ILE A 11 4.01 9.66 21.55
C ILE A 11 2.93 10.03 22.59
N ASN A 12 1.77 10.52 22.16
CA ASN A 12 0.68 10.91 23.04
C ASN A 12 0.04 9.73 23.79
N SER A 13 0.09 8.51 23.24
CA SER A 13 -0.39 7.30 23.94
C SER A 13 0.56 6.86 25.05
N LYS A 14 1.86 7.19 24.92
CA LYS A 14 2.91 6.85 25.89
C LYS A 14 3.21 7.96 26.89
N ILE A 15 3.08 9.22 26.48
CA ILE A 15 3.46 10.42 27.24
C ILE A 15 2.21 11.28 27.45
N LYS A 16 1.79 11.41 28.71
CA LYS A 16 0.63 12.22 29.09
C LYS A 16 0.99 13.69 29.33
N ASP A 17 2.25 13.97 29.65
CA ASP A 17 2.75 15.30 30.00
C ASP A 17 4.18 15.49 29.45
N CYS A 18 4.50 16.68 28.97
CA CYS A 18 5.81 17.05 28.44
C CYS A 18 6.92 17.05 29.50
N ASP A 19 6.55 17.07 30.79
CA ASP A 19 7.48 16.97 31.92
C ASP A 19 7.76 15.51 32.35
N ASP A 20 7.22 14.52 31.64
CA ASP A 20 7.50 13.10 31.93
C ASP A 20 8.99 12.78 31.68
N PRO A 21 9.72 12.21 32.64
CA PRO A 21 11.12 11.85 32.47
C PRO A 21 11.38 10.82 31.36
N LYS A 22 10.33 10.19 30.82
CA LYS A 22 10.40 9.22 29.72
C LYS A 22 10.11 9.83 28.33
N VAL A 23 10.06 11.16 28.20
CA VAL A 23 9.87 11.83 26.91
C VAL A 23 10.91 11.36 25.90
N PHE A 24 10.45 11.03 24.70
CA PHE A 24 11.27 10.60 23.58
C PHE A 24 10.87 11.33 22.30
N ARG A 25 11.70 11.21 21.26
CA ARG A 25 11.43 11.72 19.92
C ARG A 25 11.50 10.58 18.93
N VAL A 26 10.78 10.71 17.82
CA VAL A 26 10.88 9.77 16.71
C VAL A 26 11.37 10.49 15.46
N GLY A 27 12.43 9.97 14.87
CA GLY A 27 12.93 10.38 13.56
C GLY A 27 12.30 9.55 12.44
N TRP A 28 12.08 10.17 11.28
CA TRP A 28 11.57 9.48 10.10
C TRP A 28 12.53 9.65 8.92
N VAL A 29 12.93 8.54 8.31
CA VAL A 29 13.79 8.52 7.12
C VAL A 29 12.94 8.05 5.95
N LYS A 30 12.71 8.93 4.98
CA LYS A 30 11.96 8.59 3.77
C LYS A 30 12.81 7.70 2.85
N GLY A 31 12.25 6.58 2.41
CA GLY A 31 12.84 5.72 1.40
C GLY A 31 11.86 4.70 0.86
N ASP A 32 12.23 4.04 -0.24
CA ASP A 32 11.51 2.85 -0.74
C ASP A 32 11.86 1.59 0.09
N THR A 33 11.25 0.44 -0.25
CA THR A 33 11.50 -0.84 0.45
C THR A 33 13.00 -1.20 0.46
N THR A 34 13.71 -1.02 -0.66
CA THR A 34 15.13 -1.37 -0.77
C THR A 34 15.98 -0.46 0.11
N GLN A 35 15.74 0.85 0.06
CA GLN A 35 16.43 1.84 0.89
C GLN A 35 16.15 1.61 2.38
N THR A 36 14.91 1.28 2.74
CA THR A 36 14.51 0.98 4.11
C THR A 36 15.23 -0.26 4.64
N ILE A 37 15.25 -1.35 3.88
CA ILE A 37 15.97 -2.58 4.25
C ILE A 37 17.47 -2.33 4.39
N ASN A 38 18.07 -1.53 3.49
CA ASN A 38 19.48 -1.17 3.59
C ASN A 38 19.76 -0.29 4.81
N ASN A 39 18.88 0.66 5.14
CA ASN A 39 19.01 1.48 6.33
C ASN A 39 18.91 0.64 7.62
N LEU A 40 18.06 -0.39 7.67
CA LEU A 40 18.03 -1.35 8.77
C LEU A 40 19.35 -2.12 8.89
N LYS A 41 19.84 -2.64 7.75
CA LYS A 41 21.09 -3.40 7.67
C LYS A 41 22.31 -2.57 8.10
N GLU A 42 22.31 -1.28 7.79
CA GLU A 42 23.37 -0.34 8.16
C GLU A 42 23.15 0.31 9.54
N HIS A 43 22.16 -0.16 10.31
CA HIS A 43 21.81 0.35 11.64
C HIS A 43 21.48 1.85 11.68
N LYS A 44 20.97 2.40 10.56
CA LYS A 44 20.56 3.81 10.43
C LYS A 44 19.14 4.07 10.94
N ILE A 45 18.31 3.03 10.98
CA ILE A 45 16.94 3.08 11.50
C ILE A 45 16.65 1.84 12.35
N ASP A 46 15.68 1.96 13.24
CA ASP A 46 15.27 0.89 14.14
C ASP A 46 14.09 0.07 13.59
N ILE A 47 13.19 0.72 12.85
CA ILE A 47 11.93 0.15 12.33
C ILE A 47 11.78 0.55 10.86
N GLY A 48 11.43 -0.41 10.01
CA GLY A 48 11.04 -0.19 8.63
C GLY A 48 9.57 -0.55 8.40
N ILE A 49 8.86 0.28 7.63
CA ILE A 49 7.55 -0.04 7.06
C ILE A 49 7.77 -0.23 5.56
N THR A 50 7.53 -1.44 5.06
CA THR A 50 7.85 -1.86 3.70
C THR A 50 6.66 -2.54 3.02
N TYR A 51 6.77 -2.78 1.72
CA TYR A 51 5.65 -3.24 0.88
C TYR A 51 6.02 -4.47 0.02
N HIS A 52 6.97 -5.30 0.47
CA HIS A 52 7.44 -6.41 -0.35
C HIS A 52 7.83 -7.62 0.50
N GLN A 53 6.85 -8.49 0.73
CA GLN A 53 6.95 -9.67 1.58
C GLN A 53 8.21 -10.52 1.35
N VAL A 54 8.58 -10.80 0.09
CA VAL A 54 9.78 -11.60 -0.22
C VAL A 54 11.07 -10.88 0.22
N ALA A 55 11.15 -9.56 0.04
CA ALA A 55 12.33 -8.78 0.42
C ALA A 55 12.47 -8.71 1.95
N GLU A 56 11.34 -8.57 2.65
CA GLU A 56 11.28 -8.57 4.10
C GLU A 56 11.64 -9.94 4.69
N GLN A 57 11.10 -11.03 4.14
CA GLN A 57 11.45 -12.39 4.54
C GLN A 57 12.93 -12.69 4.31
N ASN A 58 13.52 -12.21 3.22
CA ASN A 58 14.96 -12.30 2.99
C ASN A 58 15.76 -11.50 4.02
N ALA A 59 15.28 -10.33 4.44
CA ALA A 59 15.92 -9.53 5.48
C ALA A 59 15.88 -10.21 6.86
N ILE A 60 14.74 -10.82 7.20
CA ILE A 60 14.55 -11.61 8.42
C ILE A 60 15.43 -12.87 8.39
N GLY A 61 15.38 -13.64 7.30
CA GLY A 61 16.20 -14.85 7.12
C GLY A 61 17.71 -14.55 7.10
N GLY A 62 18.10 -13.35 6.69
CA GLY A 62 19.48 -12.85 6.78
C GLY A 62 19.91 -12.41 8.18
N GLY A 63 19.00 -12.36 9.16
CA GLY A 63 19.27 -12.07 10.56
C GLY A 63 19.55 -10.61 10.92
N PHE A 64 19.52 -9.69 9.94
CA PHE A 64 19.73 -8.26 10.18
C PHE A 64 18.41 -7.49 10.37
N ALA A 65 17.26 -8.13 10.08
CA ALA A 65 15.94 -7.68 10.48
C ALA A 65 15.23 -8.78 11.29
N LYS A 66 14.17 -8.40 11.98
CA LYS A 66 13.25 -9.29 12.70
C LYS A 66 11.82 -8.92 12.38
N GLY A 67 10.94 -9.90 12.50
CA GLY A 67 9.51 -9.78 12.32
C GLY A 67 8.75 -9.96 13.63
N CYS A 68 7.48 -10.32 13.51
CA CYS A 68 6.60 -10.70 14.59
C CYS A 68 6.36 -12.21 14.57
N ASN A 69 6.06 -12.76 15.73
CA ASN A 69 5.67 -14.17 15.85
C ASN A 69 4.18 -14.33 15.60
N TYR A 70 3.86 -15.34 14.79
CA TYR A 70 2.51 -15.82 14.51
C TYR A 70 2.40 -17.28 14.94
N GLU A 71 1.18 -17.72 15.25
CA GLU A 71 0.94 -19.14 15.50
C GLU A 71 1.12 -19.89 14.18
N ARG A 72 1.92 -20.95 14.18
CA ARG A 72 2.04 -21.80 13.01
C ARG A 72 0.73 -22.57 12.81
N ASP A 73 -0.03 -22.18 11.80
CA ASP A 73 -1.16 -22.98 11.32
C ASP A 73 -0.68 -23.83 10.15
N ASP A 74 -0.62 -25.15 10.34
CA ASP A 74 -0.28 -26.12 9.29
C ASP A 74 -1.40 -26.23 8.22
N LYS A 75 -2.53 -25.52 8.40
CA LYS A 75 -3.64 -25.43 7.44
C LYS A 75 -3.62 -24.07 6.75
N GLU A 76 -3.10 -24.04 5.51
CA GLU A 76 -3.20 -22.94 4.53
C GLU A 76 -3.33 -21.52 5.11
N ASP A 77 -2.26 -21.07 5.72
CA ASP A 77 -2.03 -19.71 6.23
C ASP A 77 -2.33 -18.59 5.19
N HIS A 78 -2.26 -18.94 3.89
CA HIS A 78 -2.32 -18.01 2.76
C HIS A 78 -3.72 -17.42 2.48
N LYS A 79 -4.77 -17.87 3.18
CA LYS A 79 -6.14 -17.35 2.99
C LYS A 79 -6.49 -16.13 3.83
N LYS A 80 -5.69 -15.78 4.84
CA LYS A 80 -5.94 -14.57 5.66
C LYS A 80 -4.92 -13.50 5.30
N CYS A 81 -5.37 -12.43 4.65
CA CYS A 81 -4.51 -11.28 4.32
C CYS A 81 -4.16 -10.42 5.52
N TYR A 82 -4.85 -10.68 6.63
CA TYR A 82 -4.74 -9.92 7.86
C TYR A 82 -4.61 -10.93 9.01
N GLN A 83 -3.49 -10.85 9.72
CA GLN A 83 -3.27 -11.67 10.89
C GLN A 83 -2.69 -10.82 11.99
N LYS A 84 -3.29 -10.94 13.18
CA LYS A 84 -2.73 -10.34 14.37
C LYS A 84 -1.59 -11.23 14.87
N PRO A 85 -0.38 -10.70 15.06
CA PRO A 85 0.70 -11.46 15.67
C PRO A 85 0.34 -11.85 17.11
N CYS A 86 0.73 -13.06 17.53
CA CYS A 86 0.61 -13.51 18.92
C CYS A 86 1.77 -13.05 19.80
N PHE A 87 2.83 -12.48 19.22
CA PHE A 87 4.00 -11.98 19.93
C PHE A 87 4.62 -13.06 20.83
N ASP A 88 4.45 -12.96 22.14
CA ASP A 88 5.04 -13.87 23.12
C ASP A 88 4.10 -15.01 23.52
N SER A 89 2.83 -14.97 23.09
CA SER A 89 1.80 -15.95 23.48
C SER A 89 1.67 -17.13 22.52
N CYS A 90 2.58 -17.25 21.55
CA CYS A 90 2.54 -18.31 20.54
C CYS A 90 3.00 -19.65 21.14
N THR A 91 2.32 -20.75 20.81
CA THR A 91 2.71 -22.10 21.26
C THR A 91 3.75 -22.71 20.31
N ASN A 92 3.62 -22.50 19.00
CA ASN A 92 4.60 -22.87 17.98
C ASN A 92 4.85 -21.69 17.02
N PRO A 93 5.70 -20.72 17.40
CA PRO A 93 5.84 -19.51 16.61
C PRO A 93 6.47 -19.75 15.23
N VAL A 94 6.01 -18.98 14.26
CA VAL A 94 6.71 -18.69 13.01
C VAL A 94 6.93 -17.18 12.91
N GLU A 95 8.17 -16.77 12.67
CA GLU A 95 8.52 -15.37 12.51
C GLU A 95 8.26 -14.92 11.07
N ARG A 96 7.55 -13.80 10.92
CA ARG A 96 7.21 -13.18 9.64
C ARG A 96 7.17 -11.66 9.79
N PRO A 97 7.18 -10.89 8.69
CA PRO A 97 6.91 -9.45 8.77
C PRO A 97 5.63 -9.17 9.58
N CYS A 98 5.65 -8.09 10.36
CA CYS A 98 4.54 -7.70 11.22
C CYS A 98 3.44 -7.02 10.39
N SER A 99 2.33 -7.71 10.13
CA SER A 99 1.26 -7.24 9.25
C SER A 99 0.56 -6.02 9.85
N THR A 100 0.76 -4.86 9.21
CA THR A 100 0.48 -3.57 9.85
C THR A 100 -0.78 -2.91 9.29
N PHE A 101 -0.84 -2.68 7.98
CA PHE A 101 -2.04 -2.22 7.27
C PHE A 101 -1.97 -2.66 5.82
N THR A 102 -3.04 -2.45 5.06
CA THR A 102 -3.04 -2.67 3.61
C THR A 102 -3.37 -1.37 2.90
N ASP A 103 -2.50 -1.03 1.95
CA ASP A 103 -2.75 -0.05 0.90
C ASP A 103 -3.32 -0.76 -0.33
N HIS A 104 -3.84 0.01 -1.29
CA HIS A 104 -4.68 -0.53 -2.36
C HIS A 104 -4.25 0.04 -3.69
N PHE A 105 -3.76 -0.81 -4.59
CA PHE A 105 -3.52 -0.42 -5.97
C PHE A 105 -4.84 -0.33 -6.75
N TYR A 106 -4.92 0.68 -7.61
CA TYR A 106 -6.00 0.93 -8.55
C TYR A 106 -5.46 0.82 -9.97
N LEU A 107 -6.24 0.19 -10.84
CA LEU A 107 -6.09 0.36 -12.28
C LEU A 107 -7.05 1.46 -12.71
N VAL A 108 -6.50 2.55 -13.25
CA VAL A 108 -7.26 3.68 -13.77
C VAL A 108 -7.01 3.84 -15.28
N GLY A 109 -7.89 4.57 -15.95
CA GLY A 109 -7.75 4.84 -17.38
C GLY A 109 -8.77 5.85 -17.92
N PRO A 110 -8.75 6.11 -19.23
CA PRO A 110 -9.67 7.03 -19.89
C PRO A 110 -11.14 6.63 -19.70
N LYS A 111 -12.04 7.61 -19.67
CA LYS A 111 -13.49 7.38 -19.52
C LYS A 111 -14.12 6.71 -20.75
N GLU A 112 -13.56 7.01 -21.91
CA GLU A 112 -13.98 6.50 -23.22
C GLU A 112 -13.85 4.97 -23.32
N ASN A 113 -13.07 4.36 -22.41
CA ASN A 113 -12.86 2.92 -22.32
C ASN A 113 -12.54 2.22 -23.66
N PRO A 114 -11.54 2.69 -24.44
CA PRO A 114 -11.17 2.08 -25.71
C PRO A 114 -10.81 0.58 -25.58
N ALA A 115 -10.30 0.14 -24.43
CA ALA A 115 -10.03 -1.28 -24.17
C ALA A 115 -11.29 -2.12 -23.86
N LYS A 116 -12.48 -1.52 -23.78
CA LYS A 116 -13.78 -2.18 -23.55
C LYS A 116 -13.78 -3.08 -22.31
N ILE A 117 -13.22 -2.56 -21.22
CA ILE A 117 -13.18 -3.23 -19.92
C ILE A 117 -14.58 -3.16 -19.29
N ASP A 118 -15.07 -4.28 -18.77
CA ASP A 118 -16.29 -4.36 -17.98
C ASP A 118 -15.91 -4.57 -16.50
N PRO A 119 -15.92 -3.51 -15.66
CA PRO A 119 -15.57 -3.60 -14.24
C PRO A 119 -16.38 -4.64 -13.46
N SER A 120 -17.61 -4.95 -13.91
CA SER A 120 -18.49 -5.90 -13.22
C SER A 120 -18.20 -7.37 -13.52
N LYS A 121 -17.46 -7.66 -14.60
CA LYS A 121 -17.23 -9.04 -15.08
C LYS A 121 -15.78 -9.43 -15.25
N ASP A 122 -14.94 -8.52 -15.75
CA ASP A 122 -13.54 -8.87 -15.98
C ASP A 122 -12.84 -9.04 -14.62
N ASP A 123 -11.76 -9.82 -14.54
CA ASP A 123 -10.83 -9.79 -13.42
C ASP A 123 -9.60 -8.97 -13.82
N ILE A 124 -8.62 -8.81 -12.91
CA ILE A 124 -7.41 -8.03 -13.22
C ILE A 124 -6.65 -8.62 -14.42
N THR A 125 -6.53 -9.95 -14.50
CA THR A 125 -5.89 -10.66 -15.62
C THR A 125 -6.58 -10.37 -16.95
N THR A 126 -7.91 -10.52 -17.00
CA THR A 126 -8.72 -10.24 -18.20
C THR A 126 -8.64 -8.77 -18.58
N THR A 127 -8.60 -7.88 -17.59
CA THR A 127 -8.47 -6.45 -17.80
C THR A 127 -7.14 -6.11 -18.47
N PHE A 128 -6.01 -6.64 -17.99
CA PHE A 128 -4.70 -6.46 -18.61
C PHE A 128 -4.64 -7.07 -20.02
N ARG A 129 -5.25 -8.24 -20.25
CA ARG A 129 -5.35 -8.82 -21.60
C ARG A 129 -6.09 -7.90 -22.57
N LYS A 130 -7.20 -7.28 -22.16
CA LYS A 130 -7.95 -6.33 -23.00
C LYS A 130 -7.13 -5.08 -23.32
N ILE A 131 -6.41 -4.54 -22.34
CA ILE A 131 -5.50 -3.40 -22.55
C ILE A 131 -4.39 -3.79 -23.53
N TYR A 132 -3.80 -4.98 -23.38
CA TYR A 132 -2.82 -5.53 -24.32
C TYR A 132 -3.37 -5.59 -25.74
N GLU A 133 -4.51 -6.26 -25.94
CA GLU A 133 -5.12 -6.44 -27.26
C GLU A 133 -5.44 -5.10 -27.93
N ALA A 134 -5.91 -4.11 -27.16
CA ALA A 134 -6.16 -2.76 -27.65
C ALA A 134 -4.87 -1.98 -27.94
N GLY A 135 -3.82 -2.19 -27.14
CA GLY A 135 -2.50 -1.61 -27.34
C GLY A 135 -1.86 -2.09 -28.64
N GLU A 136 -1.97 -3.39 -28.93
CA GLU A 136 -1.50 -4.00 -30.18
C GLU A 136 -2.25 -3.47 -31.42
N ARG A 137 -3.49 -2.98 -31.24
CA ARG A 137 -4.24 -2.27 -32.30
C ARG A 137 -3.92 -0.78 -32.38
N GLY A 138 -3.06 -0.26 -31.50
CA GLY A 138 -2.73 1.17 -31.42
C GLY A 138 -3.85 2.03 -30.85
N GLU A 139 -4.83 1.43 -30.17
CA GLU A 139 -6.00 2.13 -29.64
C GLU A 139 -5.74 2.74 -28.25
N VAL A 140 -4.80 2.16 -27.50
CA VAL A 140 -4.52 2.55 -26.10
C VAL A 140 -3.03 2.52 -25.81
N ARG A 141 -2.64 3.21 -24.73
CA ARG A 141 -1.32 3.09 -24.12
C ARG A 141 -1.46 2.83 -22.63
N PHE A 142 -0.40 2.28 -22.04
CA PHE A 142 -0.28 2.05 -20.62
C PHE A 142 0.94 2.79 -20.08
N LEU A 143 0.73 3.69 -19.13
CA LEU A 143 1.80 4.43 -18.46
C LEU A 143 2.37 3.61 -17.30
N THR A 144 3.67 3.33 -17.35
CA THR A 144 4.44 2.81 -16.22
C THR A 144 5.39 3.87 -15.68
N ARG A 145 5.63 3.85 -14.37
CA ARG A 145 6.63 4.72 -13.73
C ARG A 145 8.07 4.29 -14.00
N PHE A 146 8.29 3.03 -14.36
CA PHE A 146 9.61 2.51 -14.75
C PHE A 146 10.78 2.84 -13.80
N ASP A 147 10.51 2.90 -12.49
CA ASP A 147 11.40 3.46 -11.48
C ASP A 147 11.73 2.48 -10.34
N LYS A 148 11.41 1.19 -10.50
CA LYS A 148 11.59 0.13 -9.48
C LYS A 148 10.78 0.32 -8.19
N SER A 149 9.82 1.25 -8.17
CA SER A 149 8.90 1.39 -7.05
C SER A 149 7.94 0.20 -6.94
N ALA A 150 7.24 0.07 -5.80
CA ALA A 150 6.21 -0.94 -5.61
C ALA A 150 5.14 -0.90 -6.72
N THR A 151 4.76 0.29 -7.20
CA THR A 151 3.84 0.46 -8.34
C THR A 151 4.41 -0.15 -9.62
N ASN A 152 5.69 0.10 -9.92
CA ASN A 152 6.33 -0.48 -11.11
C ASN A 152 6.51 -2.00 -10.98
N ILE A 153 6.85 -2.51 -9.80
CA ILE A 153 6.86 -3.95 -9.56
C ILE A 153 5.46 -4.53 -9.81
N LYS A 154 4.41 -3.88 -9.30
CA LYS A 154 3.03 -4.33 -9.48
C LYS A 154 2.59 -4.35 -10.94
N ASP A 155 2.81 -3.28 -11.71
CA ASP A 155 2.44 -3.29 -13.12
C ASP A 155 3.22 -4.35 -13.91
N SER A 156 4.50 -4.54 -13.61
CA SER A 156 5.35 -5.55 -14.25
C SER A 156 4.87 -6.97 -13.93
N GLU A 157 4.51 -7.24 -12.68
CA GLU A 157 3.89 -8.51 -12.26
C GLU A 157 2.62 -8.81 -13.05
N MET A 158 1.75 -7.81 -13.27
CA MET A 158 0.50 -8.01 -14.01
C MET A 158 0.75 -8.32 -15.49
N TRP A 159 1.71 -7.62 -16.13
CA TRP A 159 2.09 -7.89 -17.52
C TRP A 159 2.72 -9.27 -17.69
N ILE A 160 3.68 -9.63 -16.82
CA ILE A 160 4.31 -10.94 -16.82
C ILE A 160 3.27 -12.04 -16.56
N GLY A 161 2.29 -11.78 -15.71
CA GLY A 161 1.19 -12.70 -15.39
C GLY A 161 0.35 -13.11 -16.60
N ILE A 162 0.30 -12.28 -17.66
CA ILE A 162 -0.35 -12.62 -18.94
C ILE A 162 0.66 -12.99 -20.04
N GLY A 163 1.92 -13.20 -19.69
CA GLY A 163 2.99 -13.58 -20.60
C GLY A 163 3.46 -12.45 -21.52
N GLN A 164 3.20 -11.18 -21.16
CA GLN A 164 3.58 -10.02 -21.96
C GLN A 164 4.70 -9.23 -21.31
N VAL A 165 5.55 -8.67 -22.16
CA VAL A 165 6.62 -7.75 -21.80
C VAL A 165 6.63 -6.61 -22.82
N TYR A 166 7.16 -5.45 -22.43
CA TYR A 166 7.46 -4.26 -23.24
C TYR A 166 6.99 -4.25 -24.72
N SER A 167 6.17 -3.25 -25.06
CA SER A 167 5.77 -2.96 -26.44
C SER A 167 5.66 -1.44 -26.63
N ASP A 168 5.36 -0.97 -27.84
CA ASP A 168 5.27 0.46 -28.17
C ASP A 168 4.13 1.18 -27.42
N TRP A 169 3.07 0.45 -27.06
CA TRP A 169 1.97 0.96 -26.22
C TRP A 169 2.35 1.06 -24.74
N TYR A 170 3.51 0.55 -24.30
CA TYR A 170 3.98 0.60 -22.92
C TYR A 170 4.85 1.86 -22.70
N HIS A 171 4.22 2.93 -22.22
CA HIS A 171 4.81 4.25 -22.06
C HIS A 171 5.57 4.37 -20.74
N GLN A 172 6.90 4.54 -20.82
CA GLN A 172 7.74 4.78 -19.66
C GLN A 172 7.76 6.27 -19.30
N TYR A 173 7.27 6.60 -18.11
CA TYR A 173 7.26 7.96 -17.58
C TYR A 173 7.79 7.99 -16.14
N ILE A 174 9.09 8.24 -16.02
CA ILE A 174 9.81 8.20 -14.74
C ILE A 174 9.50 9.48 -13.94
N ALA A 175 8.53 9.38 -13.03
CA ALA A 175 8.09 10.49 -12.18
C ALA A 175 7.52 10.00 -10.84
N PHE A 176 7.30 10.95 -9.93
CA PHE A 176 6.64 10.66 -8.66
C PHE A 176 5.15 10.33 -8.86
N PRO A 177 4.50 9.63 -7.90
CA PRO A 177 3.17 9.06 -8.10
C PRO A 177 2.10 10.03 -8.62
N VAL A 178 2.01 11.24 -8.05
CA VAL A 178 0.99 12.24 -8.45
C VAL A 178 1.26 12.77 -9.86
N GLU A 179 2.51 12.98 -10.21
CA GLU A 179 2.92 13.46 -11.55
C GLU A 179 2.62 12.40 -12.61
N ALA A 180 2.99 11.13 -12.35
CA ALA A 180 2.71 10.02 -13.24
C ALA A 180 1.21 9.79 -13.46
N LEU A 181 0.39 9.83 -12.39
CA LEU A 181 -1.06 9.74 -12.51
C LEU A 181 -1.64 10.91 -13.29
N THR A 182 -1.15 12.14 -13.04
CA THR A 182 -1.58 13.33 -13.78
C THR A 182 -1.29 13.21 -15.27
N GLU A 183 -0.11 12.70 -15.64
CA GLU A 183 0.27 12.51 -17.03
C GLU A 183 -0.59 11.44 -17.71
N ALA A 184 -0.81 10.29 -17.05
CA ALA A 184 -1.65 9.22 -17.59
C ALA A 184 -3.07 9.73 -17.90
N ILE A 185 -3.66 10.52 -17.00
CA ILE A 185 -4.99 11.11 -17.20
C ILE A 185 -4.99 12.09 -18.39
N LYS A 186 -3.99 12.96 -18.49
CA LYS A 186 -3.90 13.97 -19.57
C LYS A 186 -3.73 13.33 -20.94
N GLN A 187 -3.00 12.23 -21.01
CA GLN A 187 -2.74 11.49 -22.25
C GLN A 187 -3.84 10.47 -22.58
N GLY A 188 -4.82 10.27 -21.69
CA GLY A 188 -5.87 9.26 -21.86
C GLY A 188 -5.32 7.83 -21.81
N GLU A 189 -4.31 7.59 -20.98
CA GLU A 189 -3.63 6.30 -20.85
C GLU A 189 -4.12 5.51 -19.64
N TYR A 190 -4.03 4.18 -19.71
CA TYR A 190 -4.25 3.32 -18.56
C TYR A 190 -3.01 3.32 -17.66
N THR A 191 -3.17 3.20 -16.35
CA THR A 191 -2.02 3.07 -15.44
C THR A 191 -2.42 2.38 -14.13
N ILE A 192 -1.44 1.79 -13.44
CA ILE A 192 -1.59 1.39 -12.04
C ILE A 192 -1.16 2.56 -11.16
N THR A 193 -2.02 2.94 -10.22
CA THR A 193 -1.74 3.92 -9.16
C THR A 193 -2.11 3.33 -7.79
N ASP A 194 -1.83 4.03 -6.70
CA ASP A 194 -2.30 3.66 -5.36
C ASP A 194 -3.43 4.58 -4.89
N ARG A 195 -4.27 4.08 -3.98
CA ARG A 195 -5.40 4.81 -3.41
C ARG A 195 -4.96 6.14 -2.81
N GLY A 196 -3.84 6.17 -2.10
CA GLY A 196 -3.33 7.38 -1.48
C GLY A 196 -2.97 8.46 -2.50
N THR A 197 -2.35 8.08 -3.61
CA THR A 197 -2.05 8.96 -4.75
C THR A 197 -3.31 9.45 -5.43
N PHE A 198 -4.27 8.56 -5.71
CA PHE A 198 -5.55 8.93 -6.31
C PHE A 198 -6.33 9.93 -5.45
N LEU A 199 -6.45 9.66 -4.15
CA LEU A 199 -7.08 10.58 -3.20
C LEU A 199 -6.32 11.90 -3.10
N THR A 200 -4.99 11.89 -3.07
CA THR A 200 -4.21 13.13 -3.04
C THR A 200 -4.50 14.00 -4.27
N LEU A 201 -4.53 13.40 -5.47
CA LEU A 201 -4.84 14.11 -6.70
C LEU A 201 -6.29 14.61 -6.72
N MET A 202 -7.24 13.80 -6.26
CA MET A 202 -8.65 14.20 -6.12
C MET A 202 -8.81 15.43 -5.22
N SER A 203 -8.03 15.51 -4.14
CA SER A 203 -8.03 16.66 -3.22
C SER A 203 -7.55 17.95 -3.91
N SER A 204 -6.47 17.84 -4.67
CA SER A 204 -5.80 18.99 -5.28
C SER A 204 -6.41 19.41 -6.62
N SER A 205 -7.04 18.47 -7.34
CA SER A 205 -7.47 18.65 -8.72
C SER A 205 -8.60 17.68 -9.07
N LYS A 206 -9.79 17.91 -8.50
CA LYS A 206 -10.97 17.07 -8.76
C LYS A 206 -11.28 16.95 -10.26
N ASP A 207 -11.19 18.05 -11.01
CA ASP A 207 -11.44 18.07 -12.46
C ASP A 207 -10.57 17.06 -13.24
N LEU A 208 -9.32 16.84 -12.80
CA LEU A 208 -8.45 15.82 -13.40
C LEU A 208 -8.94 14.41 -13.05
N THR A 209 -9.23 14.14 -11.78
CA THR A 209 -9.74 12.82 -11.38
C THR A 209 -11.12 12.51 -11.95
N ASP A 210 -11.91 13.54 -12.23
CA ASP A 210 -13.19 13.44 -12.93
C ASP A 210 -13.03 13.12 -14.41
N ASN A 211 -11.81 13.13 -14.96
CA ASN A 211 -11.52 12.74 -16.34
C ASN A 211 -10.93 11.32 -16.45
N THR A 212 -11.01 10.52 -15.39
CA THR A 212 -10.57 9.12 -15.40
C THR A 212 -11.58 8.22 -14.71
N THR A 213 -11.49 6.93 -14.98
CA THR A 213 -12.31 5.88 -14.38
C THR A 213 -11.41 4.90 -13.64
N ILE A 214 -11.81 4.49 -12.44
CA ILE A 214 -11.21 3.35 -11.74
C ILE A 214 -11.83 2.06 -12.27
N TYR A 215 -11.06 1.25 -12.98
CA TYR A 215 -11.50 -0.02 -13.57
C TYR A 215 -11.34 -1.21 -12.63
N ARG A 216 -10.30 -1.19 -11.78
CA ARG A 216 -10.05 -2.21 -10.76
C ARG A 216 -9.53 -1.58 -9.49
N LYS A 217 -9.89 -2.18 -8.36
CA LYS A 217 -9.42 -1.82 -7.04
C LYS A 217 -8.98 -3.09 -6.32
N GLY A 218 -7.81 -3.06 -5.68
CA GLY A 218 -7.50 -4.07 -4.68
C GLY A 218 -8.43 -3.90 -3.50
N GLU A 219 -9.35 -4.82 -3.25
CA GLU A 219 -10.31 -4.70 -2.13
C GLU A 219 -10.40 -5.98 -1.31
N ASN A 220 -10.40 -7.12 -1.99
CA ASN A 220 -10.67 -8.40 -1.36
C ASN A 220 -9.40 -9.17 -1.06
N CYS A 221 -9.52 -10.05 -0.08
CA CYS A 221 -8.43 -10.93 0.26
C CYS A 221 -8.00 -11.81 -0.91
N GLY A 222 -6.70 -11.86 -1.19
CA GLY A 222 -6.14 -12.58 -2.34
C GLY A 222 -6.22 -11.80 -3.65
N ASP A 223 -6.72 -10.56 -3.65
CA ASP A 223 -6.66 -9.69 -4.82
C ASP A 223 -5.20 -9.29 -5.11
N PRO A 224 -4.69 -9.51 -6.35
CA PRO A 224 -3.33 -9.13 -6.73
C PRO A 224 -3.01 -7.64 -6.58
N LEU A 225 -4.03 -6.79 -6.49
CA LEU A 225 -3.90 -5.34 -6.30
C LEU A 225 -3.89 -4.91 -4.83
N LEU A 226 -3.93 -5.83 -3.86
CA LEU A 226 -3.59 -5.48 -2.48
C LEU A 226 -2.09 -5.13 -2.39
N ASN A 227 -1.80 -4.09 -1.61
CA ASN A 227 -0.45 -3.62 -1.33
C ASN A 227 -0.20 -3.69 0.19
N PRO A 228 0.09 -4.88 0.73
CA PRO A 228 0.33 -5.03 2.17
C PRO A 228 1.53 -4.20 2.60
N ALA A 229 1.38 -3.51 3.72
CA ALA A 229 2.44 -2.77 4.37
C ALA A 229 2.78 -3.47 5.68
N ASP A 230 4.03 -3.91 5.79
CA ASP A 230 4.51 -4.70 6.92
C ASP A 230 5.62 -3.97 7.67
N ILE A 231 5.63 -4.14 8.99
CA ILE A 231 6.74 -3.70 9.83
C ILE A 231 7.80 -4.81 9.90
N ILE A 232 9.05 -4.42 9.70
CA ILE A 232 10.23 -5.18 10.11
C ILE A 232 11.09 -4.31 11.02
N VAL A 233 11.71 -4.92 12.02
CA VAL A 233 12.54 -4.21 13.02
C VAL A 233 14.00 -4.60 12.91
N SER A 234 14.90 -3.77 13.43
CA SER A 234 16.34 -4.05 13.44
C SER A 234 16.64 -5.35 14.18
N GLY A 235 17.48 -6.21 13.59
CA GLY A 235 17.95 -7.43 14.24
C GLY A 235 18.97 -7.17 15.37
N GLN A 236 19.60 -5.99 15.35
CA GLN A 236 20.60 -5.53 16.32
C GLN A 236 20.30 -4.09 16.76
N PRO A 237 19.18 -3.86 17.47
CA PRO A 237 18.84 -2.53 17.93
C PRO A 237 19.69 -2.12 19.13
N LEU A 238 19.88 -0.81 19.31
CA LEU A 238 20.49 -0.27 20.51
C LEU A 238 19.64 -0.65 21.74
N ASP A 239 20.28 -1.02 22.85
CA ASP A 239 19.58 -1.43 24.07
C ASP A 239 18.60 -0.35 24.57
N SER A 240 18.96 0.92 24.41
CA SER A 240 18.12 2.07 24.75
C SER A 240 16.88 2.22 23.85
N HIS A 241 16.88 1.63 22.65
CA HIS A 241 15.78 1.74 21.68
C HIS A 241 14.80 0.57 21.77
N LYS A 242 15.27 -0.62 22.20
CA LYS A 242 14.46 -1.86 22.29
C LYS A 242 13.06 -1.64 22.91
N PRO A 243 12.93 -0.99 24.08
CA PRO A 243 11.60 -0.81 24.69
C PRO A 243 10.65 0.01 23.81
N TYR A 244 11.15 1.05 23.13
CA TYR A 244 10.33 1.91 22.27
C TYR A 244 9.93 1.20 20.98
N MET A 245 10.81 0.34 20.45
CA MET A 245 10.50 -0.48 19.28
C MET A 245 9.40 -1.48 19.59
N ASP A 246 9.54 -2.25 20.67
CA ASP A 246 8.54 -3.22 21.10
C ASP A 246 7.21 -2.54 21.40
N ASP A 247 7.25 -1.38 22.07
CA ASP A 247 6.07 -0.57 22.36
C ASP A 247 5.38 -0.07 21.09
N PHE A 248 6.14 0.41 20.10
CA PHE A 248 5.58 0.90 18.84
C PHE A 248 4.93 -0.23 18.06
N VAL A 249 5.62 -1.35 17.88
CA VAL A 249 5.08 -2.51 17.16
C VAL A 249 3.83 -3.02 17.86
N ARG A 250 3.83 -3.17 19.18
CA ARG A 250 2.62 -3.63 19.92
C ARG A 250 1.48 -2.62 19.81
N TRP A 251 1.77 -1.33 19.91
CA TRP A 251 0.76 -0.29 19.78
C TRP A 251 0.12 -0.26 18.39
N VAL A 252 0.92 -0.38 17.33
CA VAL A 252 0.39 -0.50 15.96
C VAL A 252 -0.57 -1.69 15.84
N HIS A 253 -0.37 -2.75 16.62
CA HIS A 253 -1.23 -3.94 16.63
C HIS A 253 -2.25 -4.01 17.78
N ASP A 254 -2.43 -2.92 18.53
CA ASP A 254 -3.53 -2.78 19.47
C ASP A 254 -4.72 -2.01 18.85
N SER A 255 -5.81 -1.87 19.62
CA SER A 255 -7.01 -1.19 19.15
C SER A 255 -6.80 0.29 18.84
N ASP A 256 -5.90 0.97 19.56
CA ASP A 256 -5.68 2.40 19.43
C ASP A 256 -4.84 2.69 18.18
N GLY A 257 -3.76 1.94 17.95
CA GLY A 257 -2.96 2.05 16.74
C GLY A 257 -3.76 1.73 15.47
N GLN A 258 -4.55 0.65 15.52
CA GLN A 258 -5.42 0.28 14.40
C GLN A 258 -6.55 1.30 14.18
N ALA A 259 -7.08 1.90 15.24
CA ALA A 259 -8.05 3.00 15.10
C ALA A 259 -7.42 4.22 14.40
N VAL A 260 -6.15 4.55 14.66
CA VAL A 260 -5.45 5.63 13.96
C VAL A 260 -5.30 5.32 12.47
N ILE A 261 -4.88 4.11 12.12
CA ILE A 261 -4.70 3.68 10.72
C ILE A 261 -6.03 3.73 9.97
N ARG A 262 -7.06 3.09 10.53
CA ARG A 262 -8.35 2.88 9.85
C ARG A 262 -9.16 4.16 9.71
N ASN A 263 -8.95 5.13 10.59
CA ASN A 263 -9.61 6.44 10.55
C ASN A 263 -8.77 7.52 9.86
N TYR A 264 -7.63 7.17 9.28
CA TYR A 264 -6.80 8.19 8.68
C TYR A 264 -7.43 8.77 7.42
N ILE A 265 -7.53 10.09 7.43
CA ILE A 265 -7.94 10.94 6.32
C ILE A 265 -6.90 12.06 6.13
N LYS A 266 -6.85 12.63 4.92
CA LYS A 266 -6.20 13.92 4.69
C LYS A 266 -7.28 14.99 4.50
N PRO A 267 -7.54 15.86 5.51
CA PRO A 267 -8.48 16.95 5.35
C PRO A 267 -8.14 17.81 4.11
N PRO A 268 -9.14 18.33 3.39
CA PRO A 268 -10.57 18.35 3.74
C PRO A 268 -11.35 17.07 3.38
N GLN A 269 -10.68 16.01 2.92
CA GLN A 269 -11.34 14.79 2.43
C GLN A 269 -11.94 13.95 3.55
N LYS A 270 -13.02 13.21 3.22
CA LYS A 270 -13.70 12.26 4.12
C LYS A 270 -13.25 10.80 3.95
N TYR A 271 -12.41 10.50 2.96
CA TYR A 271 -12.10 9.12 2.57
C TYR A 271 -10.94 8.54 3.37
N CYS A 272 -11.13 7.30 3.85
CA CYS A 272 -10.07 6.54 4.51
C CYS A 272 -8.94 6.23 3.52
N PHE A 273 -7.67 6.29 3.95
CA PHE A 273 -6.55 5.95 3.07
C PHE A 273 -6.18 4.45 3.11
N TYR A 274 -6.36 3.79 4.26
CA TYR A 274 -5.85 2.42 4.49
C TYR A 274 -6.87 1.56 5.22
N ASN A 275 -6.75 0.25 5.05
CA ASN A 275 -7.39 -0.73 5.91
C ASN A 275 -6.40 -1.23 6.97
N GLY A 276 -6.84 -1.29 8.22
CA GLY A 276 -6.13 -2.01 9.28
C GLY A 276 -6.28 -3.53 9.14
N PHE A 277 -5.60 -4.31 9.97
CA PHE A 277 -5.76 -5.77 10.00
C PHE A 277 -7.01 -6.22 10.78
N ASP A 278 -7.50 -5.42 11.73
CA ASP A 278 -8.75 -5.68 12.42
C ASP A 278 -9.90 -5.18 11.55
N LEU A 279 -10.65 -6.11 10.94
CA LEU A 279 -11.80 -5.81 10.07
C LEU A 279 -13.09 -5.51 10.86
N ASP A 280 -13.14 -5.85 12.16
CA ASP A 280 -14.33 -5.73 13.00
C ASP A 280 -14.49 -4.32 13.62
N LEU A 281 -13.40 -3.57 13.73
CA LEU A 281 -13.50 -2.13 14.05
C LEU A 281 -14.39 -1.41 13.01
N LYS A 282 -15.07 -0.32 13.36
CA LYS A 282 -15.78 0.50 12.36
C LYS A 282 -15.02 1.80 12.21
N GLY A 283 -14.60 2.11 10.99
CA GLY A 283 -14.01 3.40 10.65
C GLY A 283 -15.08 4.50 10.68
N ASN A 284 -14.66 5.71 11.02
CA ASN A 284 -15.47 6.93 11.02
C ASN A 284 -15.29 7.73 9.71
N CYS A 285 -14.53 7.20 8.75
CA CYS A 285 -14.32 7.77 7.43
C CYS A 285 -15.00 6.93 6.35
N THR A 286 -15.19 7.50 5.16
CA THR A 286 -15.82 6.81 4.02
C THR A 286 -14.79 5.92 3.32
N TRP A 287 -15.07 4.63 3.19
CA TRP A 287 -14.22 3.70 2.43
C TRP A 287 -14.51 3.77 0.93
N ASP A 288 -15.78 3.53 0.59
CA ASP A 288 -16.21 3.48 -0.80
C ASP A 288 -16.07 4.84 -1.46
N LEU A 289 -15.44 4.84 -2.64
CA LEU A 289 -15.46 5.99 -3.52
C LEU A 289 -16.81 5.93 -4.23
N ASP A 290 -17.81 6.66 -3.71
CA ASP A 290 -19.17 6.68 -4.24
C ASP A 290 -19.13 6.98 -5.76
N ALA A 291 -19.77 6.13 -6.57
CA ALA A 291 -19.89 6.30 -8.02
C ALA A 291 -20.49 7.65 -8.51
N PRO A 292 -21.33 8.40 -7.76
CA PRO A 292 -21.84 9.69 -8.25
C PRO A 292 -20.77 10.79 -8.35
N ASP A 293 -19.62 10.64 -7.68
CA ASP A 293 -18.54 11.63 -7.74
C ASP A 293 -17.63 11.44 -8.97
N ILE A 294 -17.82 10.35 -9.73
CA ILE A 294 -17.15 10.04 -10.99
C ILE A 294 -18.25 9.78 -12.02
N VAL A 295 -18.61 10.82 -12.80
CA VAL A 295 -19.69 10.77 -13.81
C VAL A 295 -19.58 9.49 -14.64
N VAL A 296 -20.54 8.58 -14.42
CA VAL A 296 -20.87 7.47 -15.31
C VAL A 296 -21.41 8.12 -16.56
N GLY A 297 -20.71 7.95 -17.69
CA GLY A 297 -21.25 8.35 -18.99
C GLY A 297 -22.51 7.54 -19.24
N ASP A 298 -23.66 8.22 -19.23
CA ASP A 298 -24.92 7.63 -19.67
C ASP A 298 -24.75 7.17 -21.12
N GLY A 299 -24.99 5.88 -21.33
CA GLY A 299 -24.95 5.27 -22.64
C GLY A 299 -26.01 5.84 -23.56
N LEU A 300 -25.59 6.25 -24.75
CA LEU A 300 -26.33 6.17 -26.01
C LEU A 300 -25.36 5.78 -27.12
#